data_AF-F2RTD4-F1
#
_entry.id   AF-F2RTD4-F1
#
_cell.length_a   1.000
_cell.length_b   1.000
_cell.length_c   1.000
_cell.angle_alpha   90.00
_cell.angle_beta   90.00
_cell.angle_gamma   90.00
#
_symmetry.space_group_name_H-M   'P 1'
#
loop_
_entity.id
_entity.type
_entity.pdbx_description
1 polymer ?
#
loop_
_entity_poly.entity_id
_entity_poly.type
_entity_poly.pdbx_seq_one_letter_code
_entity_poly.pdbx_strand_id
1 'polypeptide(L)'
;MNSKLTDDEKSRVKNLRAAIRRARQRSSEAVYGSEDYWKYSKEELDGEGQISELRFRALQRNSDLLDPSFERAAQAYRSQQERRGAKRRSILEKEKIFVKRNKILQQSSSTTANLTSTRAAYVDLLLTIQSKTGRQKQSDFSKDGLRAYGGTTKVNNSTYCFSVLDGTRRDKDGFVAAHIFPLSIGPKAMEYIFGRDARYEINSPRNALLLPKKIEKHFSAHQIVIVPARSDNSDVREWQFLIVDKSGLWNEYVSPFGPMRFSDLHERKLIFPNDFRPRARYLYFHYLISMIIHFRAAKKTGIVRSELPDAEWPELTRAWATHGEYLRDNMIYGFMEEFGHDLPEDLKENALAHCAPIRSNSEAEELGEVIDSLGMIQIGSDNDDDEDDDEDDDEVEAEN
;
A
#
# COMPACT_ATOMS: atom_id res chain seq x y z
N MET A 1 31.93 -12.92 13.83
CA MET A 1 33.19 -12.46 13.21
C MET A 1 33.32 -10.97 13.49
N ASN A 2 34.30 -10.56 14.30
CA ASN A 2 34.51 -9.13 14.57
C ASN A 2 35.18 -8.48 13.37
N SER A 3 34.50 -7.53 12.72
CA SER A 3 35.08 -6.77 11.63
C SER A 3 36.22 -5.91 12.20
N LYS A 4 37.48 -6.26 11.93
CA LYS A 4 38.62 -5.43 12.32
C LYS A 4 38.63 -4.18 11.42
N LEU A 5 38.00 -3.12 11.91
CA LEU A 5 38.06 -1.77 11.34
C LEU A 5 39.48 -1.20 11.54
N THR A 6 39.98 -0.45 10.57
CA THR A 6 41.21 0.36 10.75
C THR A 6 40.97 1.48 11.75
N ASP A 7 42.01 2.08 12.31
CA ASP A 7 41.85 3.18 13.28
C ASP A 7 41.17 4.41 12.65
N ASP A 8 41.45 4.68 11.37
CA ASP A 8 40.74 5.69 10.58
C ASP A 8 39.24 5.37 10.43
N GLU A 9 38.90 4.10 10.17
CA GLU A 9 37.51 3.66 10.05
C GLU A 9 36.79 3.69 11.40
N LYS A 10 37.45 3.31 12.49
CA LYS A 10 36.91 3.44 13.86
C LYS A 10 36.62 4.89 14.18
N SER A 11 37.55 5.79 13.89
CA SER A 11 37.37 7.25 14.06
C SER A 11 36.19 7.76 13.21
N ARG A 12 36.09 7.32 11.95
CA ARG A 12 34.98 7.68 11.06
C ARG A 12 33.63 7.15 11.56
N VAL A 13 33.56 5.90 12.01
CA VAL A 13 32.34 5.32 12.60
C VAL A 13 31.93 6.09 13.86
N LYS A 14 32.87 6.47 14.73
CA LYS A 14 32.60 7.30 15.91
C LYS A 14 32.00 8.66 15.53
N ASN A 15 32.57 9.32 14.52
CA ASN A 15 32.07 10.61 14.01
C ASN A 15 30.67 10.48 13.38
N LEU A 16 30.44 9.42 12.60
CA LEU A 16 29.12 9.12 12.01
C LEU A 16 28.08 8.84 13.10
N ARG A 17 28.40 8.04 14.12
CA ARG A 17 27.50 7.80 15.27
C ARG A 17 27.12 9.09 15.98
N ALA A 18 28.08 9.98 16.22
CA ALA A 18 27.81 11.28 16.81
C ALA A 18 26.93 12.16 15.92
N ALA A 19 27.13 12.12 14.60
CA ALA A 19 26.29 12.83 13.63
C ALA A 19 24.86 12.28 13.60
N ILE A 20 24.69 10.96 13.57
CA ILE A 20 23.38 10.28 13.62
C ILE A 20 22.63 10.66 14.88
N ARG A 21 23.26 10.63 16.06
CA ARG A 21 22.63 11.04 17.33
C ARG A 21 22.15 12.49 17.27
N ARG A 22 22.97 13.40 16.73
CA ARG A 22 22.57 14.81 16.54
C ARG A 22 21.42 14.96 15.55
N ALA A 23 21.46 14.23 14.43
CA ALA A 23 20.40 14.25 13.43
C ALA A 23 19.07 13.75 14.01
N ARG A 24 19.09 12.62 14.73
CA ARG A 24 17.93 12.09 15.47
C ARG A 24 17.36 13.13 16.43
N GLN A 25 18.19 13.70 17.29
CA GLN A 25 17.76 14.74 18.23
C GLN A 25 17.12 15.93 17.51
N ARG A 26 17.81 16.50 16.51
CA ARG A 26 17.29 17.65 15.76
C ARG A 26 16.01 17.33 14.99
N SER A 27 15.88 16.12 14.44
CA SER A 27 14.64 15.70 13.79
C SER A 27 13.47 15.59 14.77
N SER A 28 13.74 15.16 16.02
CA SER A 28 12.72 15.06 17.07
C SER A 28 12.28 16.42 17.62
N GLU A 29 13.17 17.40 17.59
CA GLU A 29 12.91 18.79 18.01
C GLU A 29 12.27 19.62 16.89
N ALA A 30 12.48 19.24 15.62
CA ALA A 30 11.94 19.94 14.46
C ALA A 30 10.43 19.74 14.33
N VAL A 31 9.73 20.76 13.84
CA VAL A 31 8.31 20.63 13.46
C VAL A 31 8.20 19.62 12.33
N TYR A 32 7.35 18.60 12.51
CA TYR A 32 7.13 17.57 11.49
C TYR A 32 6.81 18.20 10.14
N GLY A 33 7.49 17.71 9.11
CA GLY A 33 7.29 18.16 7.74
C GLY A 33 7.98 19.48 7.38
N SER A 34 8.66 20.13 8.33
CA SER A 34 9.60 21.22 8.02
C SER A 34 10.77 20.74 7.16
N GLU A 35 11.43 21.68 6.48
CA GLU A 35 12.66 21.39 5.73
C GLU A 35 13.74 20.77 6.63
N ASP A 36 13.86 21.26 7.86
CA ASP A 36 14.76 20.73 8.88
C ASP A 36 14.42 19.28 9.27
N TYR A 37 13.14 18.96 9.49
CA TYR A 37 12.71 17.59 9.78
C TYR A 37 13.16 16.62 8.68
N TRP A 38 12.81 16.90 7.42
CA TRP A 38 13.16 16.03 6.30
C TRP A 38 14.68 15.92 6.09
N LYS A 39 15.40 17.03 6.28
CA LYS A 39 16.86 17.07 6.20
C LYS A 39 17.49 16.16 7.24
N TYR A 40 17.13 16.30 8.50
CA TYR A 40 17.73 15.51 9.58
C TYR A 40 17.36 14.03 9.51
N SER A 41 16.13 13.69 9.09
CA SER A 41 15.76 12.28 8.88
C SER A 41 16.53 11.64 7.71
N LYS A 42 16.90 12.41 6.68
CA LYS A 42 17.78 11.93 5.60
C LYS A 42 19.22 11.75 6.10
N GLU A 43 19.76 12.72 6.84
CA GLU A 43 21.10 12.66 7.42
C GLU A 43 21.30 11.43 8.33
N GLU A 44 20.29 11.10 9.14
CA GLU A 44 20.27 9.89 9.97
C GLU A 44 20.46 8.62 9.14
N LEU A 45 19.61 8.40 8.13
CA LEU A 45 19.66 7.22 7.25
C LEU A 45 20.93 7.15 6.40
N ASP A 46 21.51 8.31 6.06
CA ASP A 46 22.79 8.40 5.36
C ASP A 46 23.96 8.02 6.25
N GLY A 47 23.95 8.44 7.51
CA GLY A 47 24.94 8.01 8.50
C GLY A 47 24.89 6.50 8.74
N GLU A 48 23.71 5.93 8.95
CA GLU A 48 23.52 4.49 9.18
C GLU A 48 24.00 3.65 7.98
N GLY A 49 23.68 4.10 6.76
CA GLY A 49 24.14 3.48 5.53
C GLY A 49 25.67 3.44 5.44
N GLN A 50 26.32 4.57 5.72
CA GLN A 50 27.78 4.67 5.70
C GLN A 50 28.45 3.77 6.76
N ILE A 51 27.92 3.71 7.98
CA ILE A 51 28.47 2.82 9.03
C ILE A 51 28.39 1.36 8.60
N SER A 52 27.24 0.93 8.09
CA SER A 52 27.04 -0.45 7.67
C SER A 52 27.92 -0.82 6.48
N GLU A 53 28.09 0.09 5.53
CA GLU A 53 29.01 -0.12 4.41
C GLU A 53 30.47 -0.24 4.88
N LEU A 54 30.93 0.61 5.80
CA LEU A 54 32.27 0.51 6.37
C LEU A 54 32.49 -0.83 7.08
N ARG A 55 31.52 -1.27 7.90
CA ARG A 55 31.55 -2.57 8.58
C ARG A 55 31.60 -3.73 7.59
N PHE A 56 30.77 -3.69 6.55
CA PHE A 56 30.74 -4.76 5.53
C PHE A 56 32.04 -4.83 4.72
N ARG A 57 32.60 -3.68 4.32
CA ARG A 57 33.91 -3.62 3.65
C ARG A 57 35.03 -4.17 4.54
N ALA A 58 35.01 -3.84 5.84
CA ALA A 58 35.99 -4.36 6.80
C ALA A 58 35.85 -5.88 6.99
N LEU A 59 34.62 -6.41 6.97
CA LEU A 59 34.40 -7.85 6.97
C LEU A 59 34.95 -8.50 5.69
N GLN A 60 34.65 -7.94 4.51
CA GLN A 60 35.10 -8.46 3.23
C GLN A 60 36.63 -8.54 3.10
N ARG A 61 37.37 -7.58 3.68
CA ARG A 61 38.85 -7.62 3.68
C ARG A 61 39.43 -8.74 4.56
N ASN A 62 38.69 -9.18 5.57
CA ASN A 62 39.18 -10.07 6.63
C ASN A 62 38.59 -11.48 6.57
N SER A 63 37.75 -11.78 5.57
CA SER A 63 37.06 -13.06 5.43
C SER A 63 37.61 -13.88 4.26
N ASP A 64 37.63 -15.20 4.42
CA ASP A 64 37.75 -16.13 3.30
C ASP A 64 36.41 -16.17 2.55
N LEU A 65 36.43 -15.93 1.24
CA LEU A 65 35.23 -15.85 0.41
C LEU A 65 34.48 -17.20 0.31
N LEU A 66 35.12 -18.30 0.72
CA LEU A 66 34.53 -19.63 0.79
C LEU A 66 33.93 -19.98 2.17
N ASP A 67 34.03 -19.09 3.16
CA ASP A 67 33.48 -19.33 4.50
C ASP A 67 31.93 -19.17 4.52
N PRO A 68 31.16 -20.21 4.92
CA PRO A 68 29.71 -20.11 5.11
C PRO A 68 29.27 -19.05 6.13
N SER A 69 30.16 -18.58 7.00
CA SER A 69 29.91 -17.48 7.93
C SER A 69 29.91 -16.12 7.23
N PHE A 70 30.80 -15.92 6.24
CA PHE A 70 30.85 -14.73 5.40
C PHE A 70 29.62 -14.64 4.49
N GLU A 71 29.18 -15.77 3.91
CA GLU A 71 27.98 -15.79 3.08
C GLU A 71 26.73 -15.37 3.85
N ARG A 72 26.56 -15.87 5.08
CA ARG A 72 25.47 -15.44 5.98
C ARG A 72 25.53 -13.95 6.30
N ALA A 73 26.71 -13.43 6.60
CA ALA A 73 26.89 -12.00 6.86
C ALA A 73 26.62 -11.13 5.62
N ALA A 74 26.98 -11.60 4.42
CA ALA A 74 26.68 -10.93 3.16
C ALA A 74 25.18 -10.96 2.82
N GLN A 75 24.48 -12.05 3.12
CA GLN A 75 23.02 -12.11 3.03
C GLN A 75 22.37 -11.13 4.02
N ALA A 76 22.80 -11.11 5.28
CA ALA A 76 22.30 -10.17 6.30
C ALA A 76 22.54 -8.70 5.89
N TYR A 77 23.72 -8.38 5.36
CA TYR A 77 24.03 -7.05 4.85
C TYR A 77 23.10 -6.63 3.70
N ARG A 78 22.86 -7.51 2.73
CA ARG A 78 21.92 -7.25 1.62
C ARG A 78 20.50 -7.00 2.14
N SER A 79 20.02 -7.83 3.06
CA SER A 79 18.72 -7.64 3.71
C SER A 79 18.64 -6.30 4.45
N GLN A 80 19.69 -5.90 5.18
CA GLN A 80 19.75 -4.60 5.85
C GLN A 80 19.78 -3.43 4.85
N GLN A 81 20.54 -3.55 3.75
CA GLN A 81 20.55 -2.54 2.69
C GLN A 81 19.16 -2.37 2.06
N GLU A 82 18.46 -3.46 1.77
CA GLU A 82 17.09 -3.42 1.25
C GLU A 82 16.13 -2.74 2.21
N ARG A 83 16.21 -3.06 3.52
CA ARG A 83 15.43 -2.40 4.59
C ARG A 83 15.70 -0.91 4.64
N ARG A 84 16.96 -0.48 4.65
CA ARG A 84 17.32 0.96 4.65
C ARG A 84 16.89 1.66 3.36
N GLY A 85 17.07 1.01 2.21
CA GLY A 85 16.60 1.52 0.93
C GLY A 85 15.08 1.70 0.92
N ALA A 86 14.33 0.79 1.54
CA ALA A 86 12.89 0.93 1.73
C ALA A 86 12.53 2.11 2.66
N LYS A 87 13.23 2.25 3.81
CA LYS A 87 13.04 3.39 4.74
C LYS A 87 13.32 4.73 4.06
N ARG A 88 14.38 4.83 3.26
CA ARG A 88 14.68 6.04 2.45
C ARG A 88 13.56 6.39 1.47
N ARG A 89 13.07 5.40 0.72
CA ARG A 89 11.94 5.61 -0.21
C ARG A 89 10.69 6.05 0.53
N SER A 90 10.40 5.45 1.69
CA SER A 90 9.29 5.84 2.56
C SER A 90 9.39 7.31 2.98
N ILE A 91 10.55 7.79 3.43
CA ILE A 91 10.73 9.20 3.82
C ILE A 91 10.51 10.16 2.65
N LEU A 92 11.10 9.86 1.48
CA LEU A 92 10.92 10.69 0.27
C LEU A 92 9.45 10.74 -0.16
N GLU A 93 8.74 9.62 -0.04
CA GLU A 93 7.32 9.55 -0.34
C GLU A 93 6.47 10.35 0.65
N LYS A 94 6.75 10.22 1.95
CA LYS A 94 6.10 11.02 3.01
C LYS A 94 6.30 12.52 2.80
N GLU A 95 7.53 12.95 2.46
CA GLU A 95 7.84 14.34 2.13
C GLU A 95 7.01 14.82 0.93
N LYS A 96 6.96 14.03 -0.16
CA LYS A 96 6.17 14.35 -1.35
C LYS A 96 4.68 14.48 -1.04
N ILE A 97 4.13 13.56 -0.26
CA ILE A 97 2.72 13.57 0.18
C ILE A 97 2.46 14.81 1.04
N PHE A 98 3.33 15.11 2.00
CA PHE A 98 3.21 16.26 2.90
C PHE A 98 3.21 17.59 2.13
N VAL A 99 4.18 17.78 1.23
CA VAL A 99 4.28 18.99 0.40
C VAL A 99 3.03 19.17 -0.45
N LYS A 100 2.54 18.09 -1.08
CA LYS A 100 1.34 18.13 -1.91
C LYS A 100 0.09 18.46 -1.09
N ARG A 101 -0.11 17.79 0.05
CA ARG A 101 -1.20 18.06 1.01
C ARG A 101 -1.22 19.54 1.42
N ASN A 102 -0.09 20.08 1.86
CA ASN A 102 -0.04 21.46 2.36
C ASN A 102 -0.29 22.48 1.26
N LYS A 103 0.17 22.21 0.02
CA LYS A 103 -0.16 23.04 -1.13
C LYS A 103 -1.68 23.12 -1.34
N ILE A 104 -2.37 21.99 -1.24
CA ILE A 104 -3.84 21.94 -1.38
C ILE A 104 -4.52 22.69 -0.24
N LEU A 105 -4.08 22.49 1.01
CA LEU A 105 -4.63 23.19 2.17
C LEU A 105 -4.48 24.71 2.02
N GLN A 106 -3.29 25.20 1.66
CA GLN A 106 -3.04 26.62 1.42
C GLN A 106 -3.95 27.21 0.32
N GLN A 107 -4.18 26.47 -0.76
CA GLN A 107 -5.08 26.88 -1.84
C GLN A 107 -6.54 26.93 -1.36
N SER A 108 -6.96 25.92 -0.59
CA SER A 108 -8.33 25.79 -0.08
C SER A 108 -8.70 26.83 0.98
N SER A 109 -7.74 27.34 1.75
CA SER A 109 -7.98 28.39 2.76
C SER A 109 -8.13 29.81 2.17
N SER A 110 -7.92 30.00 0.88
CA SER A 110 -8.08 31.31 0.23
C SER A 110 -9.56 31.63 -0.03
N THR A 111 -9.97 32.90 0.09
CA THR A 111 -11.36 33.36 -0.15
C THR A 111 -11.86 33.12 -1.59
N THR A 112 -10.96 32.72 -2.50
CA THR A 112 -11.26 32.41 -3.91
C THR A 112 -11.13 30.92 -4.23
N ALA A 113 -11.05 30.06 -3.21
CA ALA A 113 -10.88 28.63 -3.39
C ALA A 113 -11.96 28.03 -4.30
N ASN A 114 -11.53 27.55 -5.46
CA ASN A 114 -12.40 26.85 -6.39
C ASN A 114 -12.57 25.40 -5.93
N LEU A 115 -13.78 25.04 -5.48
CA LEU A 115 -14.11 23.70 -5.01
C LEU A 115 -13.77 22.61 -6.04
N THR A 116 -14.01 22.85 -7.32
CA THR A 116 -13.63 21.96 -8.43
C THR A 116 -12.13 21.70 -8.45
N SER A 117 -11.30 22.74 -8.34
CA SER A 117 -9.85 22.58 -8.31
C SER A 117 -9.37 21.83 -7.06
N THR A 118 -10.02 22.07 -5.91
CA THR A 118 -9.69 21.38 -4.66
C THR A 118 -10.04 19.89 -4.71
N ARG A 119 -11.20 19.53 -5.29
CA ARG A 119 -11.61 18.13 -5.48
C ARG A 119 -10.65 17.38 -6.41
N ALA A 120 -10.30 17.98 -7.54
CA ALA A 120 -9.33 17.41 -8.48
C ALA A 120 -7.98 17.17 -7.79
N ALA A 121 -7.46 18.18 -7.07
CA ALA A 121 -6.21 18.07 -6.35
C ALA A 121 -6.24 17.03 -5.21
N TYR A 122 -7.37 16.88 -4.52
CA TYR A 122 -7.57 15.83 -3.51
C TYR A 122 -7.50 14.44 -4.13
N VAL A 123 -8.16 14.23 -5.27
CA VAL A 123 -8.11 12.96 -6.00
C VAL A 123 -6.68 12.63 -6.47
N ASP A 124 -5.94 13.62 -6.99
CA ASP A 124 -4.54 13.43 -7.37
C ASP A 124 -3.66 13.15 -6.13
N LEU A 125 -3.97 13.71 -4.96
CA LEU A 125 -3.32 13.39 -3.69
C LEU A 125 -3.60 11.93 -3.28
N LEU A 126 -4.85 11.45 -3.37
CA LEU A 126 -5.20 10.05 -3.08
C LEU A 126 -4.40 9.06 -3.93
N LEU A 127 -4.24 9.33 -5.23
CA LEU A 127 -3.41 8.50 -6.10
C LEU A 127 -1.92 8.51 -5.71
N THR A 128 -1.46 9.56 -5.03
CA THR A 128 -0.07 9.63 -4.56
C THR A 128 0.15 8.82 -3.28
N ILE A 129 -0.90 8.59 -2.48
CA ILE A 129 -0.85 7.88 -1.18
C ILE A 129 -0.87 6.34 -1.35
N GLN A 130 -0.79 5.84 -2.58
CA GLN A 130 -0.86 4.41 -2.92
C GLN A 130 0.33 3.56 -2.44
N SER A 131 1.17 4.06 -1.53
CA SER A 131 2.18 3.27 -0.84
C SER A 131 1.57 2.19 0.04
N LYS A 132 2.38 1.14 0.23
CA LYS A 132 2.18 0.13 1.27
C LYS A 132 1.97 0.82 2.63
N THR A 133 0.81 0.55 3.20
CA THR A 133 0.53 0.86 4.59
C THR A 133 1.38 0.01 5.50
N GLY A 134 2.00 0.63 6.50
CA GLY A 134 2.59 -0.14 7.58
C GLY A 134 1.52 -0.68 8.54
N ARG A 135 2.01 -1.45 9.53
CA ARG A 135 1.30 -2.61 10.10
C ARG A 135 0.39 -2.32 11.29
N GLN A 136 0.07 -1.06 11.58
CA GLN A 136 -0.66 -0.74 12.80
C GLN A 136 -2.07 -1.35 12.83
N LYS A 137 -2.38 -2.05 13.93
CA LYS A 137 -3.64 -2.78 14.20
C LYS A 137 -3.99 -3.90 13.21
N GLN A 138 -3.01 -4.41 12.44
CA GLN A 138 -3.25 -5.53 11.51
C GLN A 138 -3.60 -6.86 12.19
N SER A 139 -3.23 -7.05 13.47
CA SER A 139 -3.44 -8.34 14.14
C SER A 139 -4.92 -8.68 14.29
N ASP A 140 -5.75 -7.74 14.77
CA ASP A 140 -7.18 -7.97 14.96
C ASP A 140 -7.95 -7.93 13.63
N PHE A 141 -7.60 -7.00 12.72
CA PHE A 141 -8.12 -6.99 11.35
C PHE A 141 -7.90 -8.34 10.65
N SER A 142 -6.70 -8.91 10.77
CA SER A 142 -6.35 -10.20 10.18
C SER A 142 -7.12 -11.36 10.82
N LYS A 143 -7.26 -11.37 12.15
CA LYS A 143 -8.08 -12.37 12.86
C LYS A 143 -9.54 -12.31 12.44
N ASP A 144 -10.13 -11.13 12.37
CA ASP A 144 -11.54 -10.95 12.02
C ASP A 144 -11.78 -11.27 10.55
N GLY A 145 -10.85 -10.90 9.67
CA GLY A 145 -10.82 -11.34 8.28
C GLY A 145 -10.81 -12.87 8.20
N LEU A 146 -9.83 -13.53 8.80
CA LEU A 146 -9.75 -15.00 8.83
C LEU A 146 -11.06 -15.64 9.32
N ARG A 147 -11.68 -15.10 10.38
CA ARG A 147 -12.95 -15.60 10.91
C ARG A 147 -14.09 -15.46 9.89
N ALA A 148 -14.21 -14.30 9.25
CA ALA A 148 -15.24 -14.05 8.24
C ALA A 148 -15.10 -15.00 7.05
N TYR A 149 -13.86 -15.30 6.65
CA TYR A 149 -13.52 -16.23 5.55
C TYR A 149 -13.43 -17.69 6.00
N GLY A 150 -14.28 -18.14 6.94
CA GLY A 150 -14.41 -19.55 7.31
C GLY A 150 -13.38 -20.07 8.31
N GLY A 151 -12.66 -19.18 8.99
CA GLY A 151 -11.75 -19.47 10.09
C GLY A 151 -10.52 -20.29 9.69
N THR A 152 -9.80 -20.77 10.70
CA THR A 152 -8.64 -21.65 10.52
C THR A 152 -8.91 -23.05 11.03
N THR A 153 -8.21 -24.02 10.45
CA THR A 153 -8.20 -25.40 10.92
C THR A 153 -6.76 -25.78 11.25
N LYS A 154 -6.53 -26.42 12.39
CA LYS A 154 -5.22 -26.96 12.75
C LYS A 154 -5.16 -28.43 12.39
N VAL A 155 -4.15 -28.82 11.63
CA VAL A 155 -3.84 -30.22 11.33
C VAL A 155 -2.36 -30.41 11.61
N ASN A 156 -2.04 -31.27 12.59
CA ASN A 156 -0.71 -31.41 13.16
C ASN A 156 -0.20 -30.04 13.68
N ASN A 157 1.05 -29.66 13.35
CA ASN A 157 1.66 -28.39 13.72
C ASN A 157 1.40 -27.25 12.73
N SER A 158 0.54 -27.46 11.71
CA SER A 158 0.26 -26.46 10.67
C SER A 158 -1.17 -25.93 10.78
N THR A 159 -1.32 -24.63 10.49
CA THR A 159 -2.61 -23.94 10.47
C THR A 159 -3.02 -23.65 9.04
N TYR A 160 -4.27 -23.95 8.69
CA TYR A 160 -4.79 -23.80 7.34
C TYR A 160 -5.98 -22.84 7.30
N CYS A 161 -6.06 -22.01 6.26
CA CYS A 161 -7.19 -21.12 5.98
C CYS A 161 -7.83 -21.43 4.62
N PHE A 162 -9.05 -20.96 4.39
CA PHE A 162 -9.76 -21.17 3.13
C PHE A 162 -9.26 -20.20 2.05
N SER A 163 -8.97 -20.70 0.86
CA SER A 163 -8.56 -19.92 -0.30
C SER A 163 -9.77 -19.58 -1.17
N VAL A 164 -10.06 -18.29 -1.32
CA VAL A 164 -11.18 -17.85 -2.17
C VAL A 164 -10.94 -18.00 -3.67
N LEU A 165 -9.72 -18.37 -4.07
CA LEU A 165 -9.33 -18.48 -5.47
C LEU A 165 -9.67 -19.85 -6.07
N ASP A 166 -9.56 -20.89 -5.25
CA ASP A 166 -9.71 -22.29 -5.68
C ASP A 166 -10.58 -23.14 -4.75
N GLY A 167 -11.08 -22.57 -3.65
CA GLY A 167 -11.96 -23.25 -2.70
C GLY A 167 -11.26 -24.25 -1.79
N THR A 168 -9.92 -24.28 -1.77
CA THR A 168 -9.14 -25.26 -1.00
C THR A 168 -8.62 -24.68 0.33
N ARG A 169 -8.26 -25.56 1.27
CA ARG A 169 -7.54 -25.16 2.50
C ARG A 169 -6.04 -25.09 2.20
N ARG A 170 -5.41 -23.96 2.52
CA ARG A 170 -3.98 -23.69 2.27
C ARG A 170 -3.30 -23.25 3.55
N ASP A 171 -1.97 -23.38 3.61
CA ASP A 171 -1.18 -22.93 4.75
C ASP A 171 -1.43 -21.44 5.01
N LYS A 172 -1.86 -21.13 6.23
CA LYS A 172 -2.23 -19.78 6.65
C LYS A 172 -1.05 -18.81 6.58
N ASP A 173 0.19 -19.28 6.71
CA ASP A 173 1.36 -18.40 6.66
C ASP A 173 1.69 -17.92 5.24
N GLY A 174 1.09 -18.55 4.22
CA GLY A 174 1.11 -18.08 2.84
C GLY A 174 0.10 -16.96 2.55
N PHE A 175 -0.79 -16.63 3.50
CA PHE A 175 -1.93 -15.73 3.29
C PHE A 175 -1.85 -14.46 4.14
N VAL A 176 -2.55 -13.43 3.68
CA VAL A 176 -2.72 -12.14 4.34
C VAL A 176 -4.16 -11.67 4.18
N ALA A 177 -4.70 -10.99 5.20
CA ALA A 177 -5.89 -10.18 5.04
C ALA A 177 -5.48 -8.87 4.35
N ALA A 178 -5.76 -8.76 3.05
CA ALA A 178 -5.47 -7.58 2.25
C ALA A 178 -6.59 -6.55 2.41
N HIS A 179 -6.22 -5.31 2.76
CA HIS A 179 -7.15 -4.18 2.70
C HIS A 179 -7.57 -3.92 1.25
N ILE A 180 -8.87 -3.79 1.00
CA ILE A 180 -9.41 -3.40 -0.31
C ILE A 180 -9.25 -1.88 -0.48
N PHE A 181 -9.79 -1.12 0.47
CA PHE A 181 -9.51 0.30 0.63
C PHE A 181 -8.28 0.48 1.52
N PRO A 182 -7.22 1.15 1.05
CA PRO A 182 -5.94 1.25 1.77
C PRO A 182 -6.05 1.92 3.14
N LEU A 183 -5.41 1.31 4.15
CA LEU A 183 -5.28 1.90 5.48
C LEU A 183 -4.53 3.26 5.48
N SER A 184 -3.74 3.55 4.44
CA SER A 184 -2.85 4.73 4.34
C SER A 184 -3.65 5.99 4.07
N ILE A 185 -4.77 5.82 3.38
CA ILE A 185 -5.76 6.85 3.14
C ILE A 185 -6.59 7.07 4.41
N GLY A 186 -6.84 5.99 5.18
CA GLY A 186 -7.36 6.02 6.54
C GLY A 186 -8.85 6.36 6.69
N PRO A 187 -9.36 6.35 7.94
CA PRO A 187 -10.79 6.27 8.22
C PRO A 187 -11.58 7.55 7.90
N LYS A 188 -10.99 8.73 8.08
CA LYS A 188 -11.67 10.00 7.75
C LYS A 188 -11.91 10.14 6.26
N ALA A 189 -10.91 9.81 5.44
CA ALA A 189 -11.08 9.79 4.00
C ALA A 189 -12.03 8.68 3.55
N MET A 190 -12.00 7.51 4.19
CA MET A 190 -13.00 6.46 3.94
C MET A 190 -14.44 6.96 4.19
N GLU A 191 -14.69 7.63 5.32
CA GLU A 191 -15.98 8.24 5.63
C GLU A 191 -16.37 9.32 4.60
N TYR A 192 -15.42 10.15 4.18
CA TYR A 192 -15.64 11.16 3.16
C TYR A 192 -15.98 10.59 1.79
N ILE A 193 -15.33 9.50 1.39
CA ILE A 193 -15.49 8.87 0.07
C ILE A 193 -16.79 8.08 -0.03
N PHE A 194 -17.11 7.31 1.03
CA PHE A 194 -18.18 6.32 1.00
C PHE A 194 -19.41 6.71 1.83
N GLY A 195 -19.32 7.75 2.65
CA GLY A 195 -20.37 8.19 3.57
C GLY A 195 -20.20 7.68 5.01
N ARG A 196 -21.09 8.16 5.90
CA ARG A 196 -21.02 7.95 7.37
C ARG A 196 -21.05 6.48 7.79
N ASP A 197 -21.68 5.63 7.01
CA ASP A 197 -21.76 4.19 7.28
C ASP A 197 -20.43 3.45 7.01
N ALA A 198 -19.40 4.14 6.48
CA ALA A 198 -18.03 3.62 6.33
C ALA A 198 -17.10 3.99 7.49
N ARG A 199 -17.52 4.86 8.42
CA ARG A 199 -16.70 5.47 9.49
C ARG A 199 -15.87 4.48 10.33
N TYR A 200 -16.38 3.27 10.53
CA TYR A 200 -15.74 2.23 11.35
C TYR A 200 -15.35 0.99 10.54
N GLU A 201 -15.32 1.08 9.21
CA GLU A 201 -15.10 -0.08 8.35
C GLU A 201 -13.66 -0.24 7.86
N ILE A 202 -12.74 0.68 8.17
CA ILE A 202 -11.35 0.64 7.67
C ILE A 202 -10.64 -0.67 8.02
N ASN A 203 -10.85 -1.16 9.24
CA ASN A 203 -10.34 -2.44 9.75
C ASN A 203 -11.48 -3.46 9.98
N SER A 204 -12.59 -3.32 9.27
CA SER A 204 -13.66 -4.33 9.27
C SER A 204 -13.33 -5.44 8.28
N PRO A 205 -13.74 -6.71 8.51
CA PRO A 205 -13.63 -7.79 7.52
C PRO A 205 -14.26 -7.43 6.17
N ARG A 206 -15.24 -6.52 6.14
CA ARG A 206 -15.89 -6.04 4.91
C ARG A 206 -14.93 -5.30 3.98
N ASN A 207 -13.83 -4.76 4.52
CA ASN A 207 -12.73 -4.13 3.79
C ASN A 207 -11.55 -5.11 3.58
N ALA A 208 -11.73 -6.41 3.81
CA ALA A 208 -10.68 -7.42 3.71
C ALA A 208 -10.95 -8.41 2.56
N LEU A 209 -9.89 -8.81 1.87
CA LEU A 209 -9.83 -10.03 1.07
C LEU A 209 -8.71 -10.93 1.64
N LEU A 210 -9.01 -12.21 1.88
CA LEU A 210 -7.99 -13.17 2.29
C LEU A 210 -7.27 -13.71 1.06
N LEU A 211 -6.04 -13.23 0.82
CA LEU A 211 -5.28 -13.49 -0.40
C LEU A 211 -3.91 -14.12 -0.11
N PRO A 212 -3.37 -14.95 -1.00
CA PRO A 212 -1.96 -15.33 -0.97
C PRO A 212 -1.06 -14.08 -1.05
N LYS A 213 0.04 -14.05 -0.30
CA LYS A 213 1.00 -12.92 -0.25
C LYS A 213 1.44 -12.43 -1.64
N LYS A 214 1.64 -13.35 -2.58
CA LYS A 214 2.01 -13.00 -3.95
C LYS A 214 0.89 -12.25 -4.68
N ILE A 215 -0.36 -12.71 -4.55
CA ILE A 215 -1.52 -12.06 -5.16
C ILE A 215 -1.81 -10.73 -4.50
N GLU A 216 -1.72 -10.64 -3.17
CA GLU A 216 -1.87 -9.37 -2.45
C GLU A 216 -0.90 -8.31 -3.00
N LYS A 217 0.36 -8.65 -3.26
CA LYS A 217 1.33 -7.71 -3.85
C LYS A 217 0.84 -7.11 -5.17
N HIS A 218 0.26 -7.92 -6.05
CA HIS A 218 -0.25 -7.47 -7.36
C HIS A 218 -1.60 -6.75 -7.26
N PHE A 219 -2.45 -7.14 -6.32
CA PHE A 219 -3.71 -6.47 -6.00
C PHE A 219 -3.46 -5.07 -5.44
N SER A 220 -2.55 -4.93 -4.48
CA SER A 220 -2.11 -3.65 -3.91
C SER A 220 -1.37 -2.77 -4.93
N ALA A 221 -0.75 -3.38 -5.96
CA ALA A 221 -0.13 -2.67 -7.08
C ALA A 221 -1.10 -2.34 -8.21
N HIS A 222 -2.41 -2.56 -8.01
CA HIS A 222 -3.47 -2.29 -8.99
C HIS A 222 -3.39 -3.07 -10.32
N GLN A 223 -2.58 -4.14 -10.38
CA GLN A 223 -2.46 -5.00 -11.57
C GLN A 223 -3.61 -6.01 -11.67
N ILE A 224 -4.31 -6.25 -10.57
CA ILE A 224 -5.44 -7.17 -10.44
C ILE A 224 -6.61 -6.41 -9.84
N VAL A 225 -7.81 -6.66 -10.34
CA VAL A 225 -9.06 -6.15 -9.78
C VAL A 225 -10.04 -7.28 -9.52
N ILE A 226 -10.94 -7.08 -8.56
CA ILE A 226 -12.07 -7.97 -8.31
C ILE A 226 -13.35 -7.21 -8.66
N VAL A 227 -14.12 -7.73 -9.60
CA VAL A 227 -15.36 -7.11 -10.11
C VAL A 227 -16.56 -8.05 -9.93
N PRO A 228 -17.80 -7.58 -10.05
CA PRO A 228 -18.95 -8.47 -10.02
C PRO A 228 -18.87 -9.50 -11.15
N ALA A 229 -19.07 -10.77 -10.81
CA ALA A 229 -19.18 -11.81 -11.83
C ALA A 229 -20.54 -11.74 -12.53
N ARG A 230 -20.62 -12.20 -13.79
CA ARG A 230 -21.92 -12.51 -14.39
C ARG A 230 -22.59 -13.61 -13.56
N SER A 231 -23.72 -13.27 -12.94
CA SER A 231 -24.50 -14.19 -12.13
C SER A 231 -25.84 -14.47 -12.80
N ASP A 232 -26.22 -15.75 -12.85
CA ASP A 232 -27.56 -16.18 -13.25
C ASP A 232 -28.57 -16.04 -12.08
N ASN A 233 -28.07 -15.75 -10.87
CA ASN A 233 -28.85 -15.60 -9.64
C ASN A 233 -28.67 -14.19 -9.05
N SER A 234 -29.76 -13.45 -8.89
CA SER A 234 -29.76 -12.06 -8.40
C SER A 234 -29.46 -11.91 -6.92
N ASP A 235 -29.60 -12.98 -6.13
CA ASP A 235 -29.73 -12.87 -4.68
C ASP A 235 -28.38 -12.77 -3.96
N VAL A 236 -27.32 -13.34 -4.55
CA VAL A 236 -25.97 -13.31 -3.98
C VAL A 236 -25.00 -12.72 -4.99
N ARG A 237 -24.36 -11.61 -4.60
CA ARG A 237 -23.33 -10.99 -5.43
C ARG A 237 -22.09 -11.87 -5.48
N GLU A 238 -21.81 -12.39 -6.66
CA GLU A 238 -20.59 -13.15 -6.96
C GLU A 238 -19.49 -12.20 -7.45
N TRP A 239 -18.24 -12.61 -7.26
CA TRP A 239 -17.06 -11.82 -7.58
C TRP A 239 -16.15 -12.59 -8.53
N GLN A 240 -15.46 -11.88 -9.42
CA GLN A 240 -14.58 -12.43 -10.44
C GLN A 240 -13.22 -11.77 -10.36
N PHE A 241 -12.17 -12.57 -10.52
CA PHE A 241 -10.78 -12.12 -10.54
C PHE A 241 -10.39 -11.68 -11.95
N LEU A 242 -9.78 -10.52 -12.08
CA LEU A 242 -9.33 -10.01 -13.37
C LEU A 242 -7.96 -9.37 -13.30
N ILE A 243 -7.25 -9.45 -14.42
CA ILE A 243 -5.92 -8.92 -14.60
C ILE A 243 -6.05 -7.71 -15.50
N VAL A 244 -5.67 -6.55 -14.97
CA VAL A 244 -5.68 -5.28 -15.69
C VAL A 244 -4.38 -5.10 -16.46
N ASP A 245 -3.27 -5.54 -15.86
CA ASP A 245 -1.97 -5.55 -16.52
C ASP A 245 -1.55 -6.98 -16.85
N LYS A 246 -1.86 -7.41 -18.08
CA LYS A 246 -1.45 -8.74 -18.57
C LYS A 246 0.07 -8.80 -18.79
N SER A 247 0.74 -7.65 -18.95
CA SER A 247 2.17 -7.60 -19.25
C SER A 247 3.01 -8.12 -18.07
N GLY A 248 3.81 -9.15 -18.34
CA GLY A 248 4.66 -9.82 -17.35
C GLY A 248 3.92 -10.76 -16.38
N LEU A 249 2.69 -10.42 -15.97
CA LEU A 249 1.93 -11.19 -14.98
C LEU A 249 1.25 -12.43 -15.57
N TRP A 250 0.76 -12.37 -16.81
CA TRP A 250 -0.11 -13.40 -17.42
C TRP A 250 0.44 -14.84 -17.33
N ASN A 251 1.73 -15.00 -17.59
CA ASN A 251 2.42 -16.29 -17.61
C ASN A 251 3.12 -16.64 -16.28
N GLU A 252 3.05 -15.75 -15.30
CA GLU A 252 3.68 -15.96 -14.00
C GLU A 252 2.90 -16.99 -13.17
N TYR A 253 3.62 -17.82 -12.40
CA TYR A 253 3.00 -18.78 -11.49
C TYR A 253 2.48 -18.09 -10.22
N VAL A 254 1.28 -18.47 -9.77
CA VAL A 254 0.66 -17.95 -8.54
C VAL A 254 1.44 -18.38 -7.28
N SER A 255 2.10 -19.53 -7.34
CA SER A 255 2.97 -20.06 -6.29
C SER A 255 4.25 -20.62 -6.91
N PRO A 256 5.44 -20.46 -6.29
CA PRO A 256 6.71 -20.95 -6.84
C PRO A 256 6.73 -22.44 -7.22
N PHE A 257 5.94 -23.26 -6.53
CA PHE A 257 5.88 -24.71 -6.74
C PHE A 257 4.50 -25.18 -7.20
N GLY A 258 3.61 -24.25 -7.57
CA GLY A 258 2.25 -24.56 -8.02
C GLY A 258 2.15 -24.63 -9.55
N PRO A 259 1.23 -25.45 -10.10
CA PRO A 259 1.01 -25.50 -11.55
C PRO A 259 0.20 -24.30 -12.08
N MET A 260 -0.51 -23.58 -11.19
CA MET A 260 -1.44 -22.51 -11.55
C MET A 260 -0.72 -21.22 -11.91
N ARG A 261 -1.08 -20.66 -13.07
CA ARG A 261 -0.65 -19.35 -13.54
C ARG A 261 -1.70 -18.29 -13.27
N PHE A 262 -1.31 -17.02 -13.35
CA PHE A 262 -2.26 -15.90 -13.24
C PHE A 262 -3.32 -15.93 -14.33
N SER A 263 -2.96 -16.33 -15.54
CA SER A 263 -3.92 -16.56 -16.65
C SER A 263 -5.04 -17.52 -16.28
N ASP A 264 -4.78 -18.55 -15.48
CA ASP A 264 -5.80 -19.50 -15.02
C ASP A 264 -6.78 -18.90 -14.00
N LEU A 265 -6.44 -17.75 -13.42
CA LEU A 265 -7.29 -16.99 -12.51
C LEU A 265 -8.07 -15.88 -13.22
N HIS A 266 -7.63 -15.44 -14.39
CA HIS A 266 -8.32 -14.41 -15.15
C HIS A 266 -9.75 -14.88 -15.46
N GLU A 267 -10.71 -14.00 -15.21
CA GLU A 267 -12.15 -14.27 -15.37
C GLU A 267 -12.70 -15.40 -14.49
N ARG A 268 -11.94 -15.89 -13.51
CA ARG A 268 -12.43 -16.94 -12.62
C ARG A 268 -13.28 -16.35 -11.49
N LYS A 269 -14.43 -16.98 -11.20
CA LYS A 269 -15.25 -16.65 -10.04
C LYS A 269 -14.51 -16.98 -8.74
N LEU A 270 -14.58 -16.08 -7.78
CA LEU A 270 -14.12 -16.32 -6.41
C LEU A 270 -15.11 -17.24 -5.69
N ILE A 271 -14.57 -18.18 -4.93
CA ILE A 271 -15.32 -19.17 -4.16
C ILE A 271 -15.29 -18.71 -2.70
N PHE A 272 -16.44 -18.50 -2.09
CA PHE A 272 -16.52 -18.11 -0.67
C PHE A 272 -16.99 -19.29 0.18
N PRO A 273 -16.46 -19.46 1.40
CA PRO A 273 -16.81 -20.59 2.26
C PRO A 273 -18.19 -20.47 2.93
N ASN A 274 -18.82 -19.30 2.85
CA ASN A 274 -20.11 -18.95 3.44
C ASN A 274 -20.69 -17.73 2.69
N ASP A 275 -21.78 -17.13 3.18
CA ASP A 275 -22.45 -15.97 2.57
C ASP A 275 -21.72 -14.63 2.77
N PHE A 276 -20.60 -14.62 3.51
CA PHE A 276 -19.81 -13.41 3.69
C PHE A 276 -19.24 -12.94 2.35
N ARG A 277 -19.38 -11.65 2.07
CA ARG A 277 -18.80 -10.99 0.88
C ARG A 277 -18.12 -9.69 1.30
N PRO A 278 -17.01 -9.32 0.65
CA PRO A 278 -16.44 -7.98 0.76
C PRO A 278 -17.45 -6.92 0.32
N ARG A 279 -17.30 -5.70 0.81
CA ARG A 279 -18.25 -4.63 0.48
C ARG A 279 -18.00 -4.12 -0.94
N ALA A 280 -19.06 -4.11 -1.75
CA ALA A 280 -19.00 -3.76 -3.16
C ALA A 280 -18.36 -2.39 -3.45
N ARG A 281 -18.69 -1.38 -2.64
CA ARG A 281 -18.14 -0.02 -2.82
C ARG A 281 -16.62 0.07 -2.67
N TYR A 282 -16.00 -0.77 -1.83
CA TYR A 282 -14.54 -0.79 -1.67
C TYR A 282 -13.88 -1.41 -2.88
N LEU A 283 -14.46 -2.51 -3.39
CA LEU A 283 -14.01 -3.13 -4.64
C LEU A 283 -14.19 -2.19 -5.83
N TYR A 284 -15.28 -1.42 -5.86
CA TYR A 284 -15.52 -0.43 -6.91
C TYR A 284 -14.50 0.71 -6.88
N PHE A 285 -14.19 1.25 -5.69
CA PHE A 285 -13.13 2.24 -5.53
C PHE A 285 -11.79 1.69 -6.01
N HIS A 286 -11.42 0.48 -5.58
CA HIS A 286 -10.19 -0.17 -6.03
C HIS A 286 -10.15 -0.35 -7.56
N TYR A 287 -11.26 -0.79 -8.17
CA TYR A 287 -11.43 -0.88 -9.62
C TYR A 287 -11.19 0.46 -10.31
N LEU A 288 -11.90 1.52 -9.92
CA LEU A 288 -11.77 2.85 -10.54
C LEU A 288 -10.34 3.40 -10.44
N ILE A 289 -9.73 3.29 -9.27
CA ILE A 289 -8.34 3.70 -9.08
C ILE A 289 -7.40 2.91 -9.99
N SER A 290 -7.60 1.59 -10.09
CA SER A 290 -6.78 0.74 -10.96
C SER A 290 -6.89 1.17 -12.41
N MET A 291 -8.11 1.40 -12.91
CA MET A 291 -8.33 1.86 -14.27
C MET A 291 -7.60 3.19 -14.54
N ILE A 292 -7.75 4.18 -13.64
CA ILE A 292 -7.08 5.49 -13.77
C ILE A 292 -5.56 5.35 -13.84
N ILE A 293 -4.94 4.55 -12.97
CA ILE A 293 -3.49 4.31 -12.99
C ILE A 293 -3.06 3.74 -14.35
N HIS A 294 -3.78 2.73 -14.82
CA HIS A 294 -3.47 2.04 -16.08
C HIS A 294 -3.64 2.95 -17.30
N PHE A 295 -4.67 3.80 -17.34
CA PHE A 295 -4.86 4.79 -18.40
C PHE A 295 -3.76 5.85 -18.42
N ARG A 296 -3.41 6.42 -17.26
CA ARG A 296 -2.30 7.40 -17.16
C ARG A 296 -0.98 6.79 -17.63
N ALA A 297 -0.71 5.54 -17.25
CA ALA A 297 0.50 4.85 -17.68
C ALA A 297 0.56 4.63 -19.19
N ALA A 298 -0.54 4.18 -19.82
CA ALA A 298 -0.62 3.97 -21.26
C ALA A 298 -0.41 5.27 -22.06
N LYS A 299 -1.06 6.37 -21.63
CA LYS A 299 -0.92 7.68 -22.28
C LYS A 299 0.51 8.21 -22.20
N LYS A 300 1.19 8.03 -21.06
CA LYS A 300 2.55 8.54 -20.82
C LYS A 300 3.61 7.83 -21.68
N THR A 301 3.42 6.54 -21.97
CA THR A 301 4.39 5.77 -22.76
C THR A 301 4.16 5.89 -24.26
N GLY A 302 3.07 6.53 -24.71
CA GLY A 302 2.66 6.54 -26.11
C GLY A 302 2.32 5.14 -26.65
N ILE A 303 2.30 4.14 -25.77
CA ILE A 303 1.95 2.77 -26.08
C ILE A 303 0.42 2.74 -26.08
N VAL A 304 -0.17 2.68 -27.28
CA VAL A 304 -1.51 2.14 -27.45
C VAL A 304 -1.43 0.71 -26.94
N ARG A 305 -1.82 0.48 -25.67
CA ARG A 305 -1.82 -0.86 -25.08
C ARG A 305 -2.89 -1.67 -25.82
N SER A 306 -2.47 -2.40 -26.85
CA SER A 306 -3.30 -3.34 -27.62
C SER A 306 -3.75 -4.57 -26.80
N GLU A 307 -3.58 -4.57 -25.48
CA GLU A 307 -3.75 -5.74 -24.60
C GLU A 307 -4.55 -5.46 -23.31
N LEU A 308 -5.18 -4.28 -23.17
CA LEU A 308 -6.55 -4.32 -22.67
C LEU A 308 -7.38 -4.35 -23.95
N PRO A 309 -7.95 -5.50 -24.36
CA PRO A 309 -8.73 -5.50 -25.58
C PRO A 309 -9.85 -4.47 -25.39
N ASP A 310 -10.02 -3.60 -26.37
CA ASP A 310 -11.22 -2.74 -26.48
C ASP A 310 -12.53 -3.57 -26.36
N ALA A 311 -12.46 -4.91 -26.48
CA ALA A 311 -13.53 -5.86 -26.25
C ALA A 311 -13.83 -6.18 -24.77
N GLU A 312 -12.84 -6.21 -23.87
CA GLU A 312 -13.03 -6.54 -22.45
C GLU A 312 -13.49 -5.31 -21.65
N TRP A 313 -13.11 -4.10 -22.09
CA TRP A 313 -13.45 -2.85 -21.41
C TRP A 313 -14.97 -2.64 -21.20
N PRO A 314 -15.81 -2.73 -22.26
CA PRO A 314 -17.24 -2.66 -22.08
C PRO A 314 -17.77 -3.76 -21.14
N GLU A 315 -17.11 -4.92 -21.06
CA GLU A 315 -17.48 -5.97 -20.11
C GLU A 315 -17.13 -5.63 -18.66
N LEU A 316 -15.99 -4.99 -18.40
CA LEU A 316 -15.60 -4.50 -17.08
C LEU A 316 -16.54 -3.41 -16.58
N THR A 317 -16.84 -2.44 -17.44
CA THR A 317 -17.78 -1.36 -17.13
C THR A 317 -19.20 -1.92 -16.96
N ARG A 318 -19.62 -2.88 -17.81
CA ARG A 318 -20.89 -3.60 -17.65
C ARG A 318 -20.96 -4.44 -16.38
N ALA A 319 -19.85 -4.99 -15.88
CA ALA A 319 -19.84 -5.76 -14.64
C ALA A 319 -20.36 -4.94 -13.46
N TRP A 320 -20.16 -3.62 -13.49
CA TRP A 320 -20.69 -2.70 -12.48
C TRP A 320 -22.07 -2.13 -12.81
N ALA A 321 -22.62 -2.35 -14.01
CA ALA A 321 -23.86 -1.71 -14.49
C ALA A 321 -25.12 -1.96 -13.65
N THR A 322 -25.11 -2.89 -12.70
CA THR A 322 -26.19 -3.01 -11.72
C THR A 322 -26.10 -1.88 -10.69
N HIS A 323 -27.14 -1.04 -10.65
CA HIS A 323 -27.22 0.17 -9.82
C HIS A 323 -26.75 -0.07 -8.38
N GLY A 324 -25.86 0.82 -7.93
CA GLY A 324 -25.35 0.84 -6.57
C GLY A 324 -24.73 2.20 -6.27
N GLU A 325 -25.15 2.83 -5.18
CA GLU A 325 -24.58 4.09 -4.70
C GLU A 325 -23.25 3.79 -4.01
N TYR A 326 -22.16 3.72 -4.78
CA TYR A 326 -20.87 3.27 -4.28
C TYR A 326 -20.01 4.41 -3.73
N LEU A 327 -19.99 5.56 -4.41
CA LEU A 327 -19.14 6.69 -4.06
C LEU A 327 -19.97 7.95 -3.96
N ARG A 328 -19.63 8.86 -3.06
CA ARG A 328 -20.27 10.17 -3.03
C ARG A 328 -20.03 10.94 -4.33
N ASP A 329 -21.02 11.73 -4.73
CA ASP A 329 -20.98 12.57 -5.95
C ASP A 329 -19.72 13.46 -6.05
N ASN A 330 -19.28 14.10 -4.98
CA ASN A 330 -18.06 14.90 -4.92
C ASN A 330 -16.80 14.11 -5.30
N MET A 331 -16.74 12.82 -4.95
CA MET A 331 -15.62 11.96 -5.35
C MET A 331 -15.65 11.67 -6.83
N ILE A 332 -16.82 11.33 -7.37
CA ILE A 332 -16.98 11.12 -8.80
C ILE A 332 -16.65 12.39 -9.57
N TYR A 333 -17.15 13.55 -9.14
CA TYR A 333 -16.80 14.83 -9.74
C TYR A 333 -15.30 15.12 -9.64
N GLY A 334 -14.66 14.86 -8.50
CA GLY A 334 -13.21 15.01 -8.38
C GLY A 334 -12.43 14.14 -9.38
N PHE A 335 -12.87 12.90 -9.62
CA PHE A 335 -12.29 12.05 -10.66
C PHE A 335 -12.52 12.60 -12.07
N MET A 336 -13.72 13.13 -12.36
CA MET A 336 -14.02 13.73 -13.67
C MET A 336 -13.25 15.04 -13.90
N GLU A 337 -13.09 15.84 -12.86
CA GLU A 337 -12.37 17.11 -12.92
C GLU A 337 -10.86 16.89 -13.13
N GLU A 338 -10.28 15.87 -12.48
CA GLU A 338 -8.86 15.55 -12.62
C GLU A 338 -8.55 14.71 -13.88
N PHE A 339 -9.39 13.71 -14.20
CA PHE A 339 -9.09 12.71 -15.24
C PHE A 339 -10.12 12.63 -16.37
N GLY A 340 -11.21 13.40 -16.34
CA GLY A 340 -12.30 13.23 -17.31
C GLY A 340 -11.87 13.40 -18.77
N HIS A 341 -10.78 14.08 -19.05
CA HIS A 341 -10.21 14.19 -20.40
C HIS A 341 -9.40 12.96 -20.84
N ASP A 342 -8.95 12.15 -19.87
CA ASP A 342 -8.14 10.94 -20.07
C ASP A 342 -8.98 9.65 -20.04
N LEU A 343 -10.20 9.71 -19.50
CA LEU A 343 -11.04 8.54 -19.30
C LEU A 343 -11.97 8.27 -20.50
N PRO A 344 -12.22 6.99 -20.85
CA PRO A 344 -13.25 6.62 -21.81
C PRO A 344 -14.64 7.07 -21.37
N GLU A 345 -15.53 7.39 -22.31
CA GLU A 345 -16.87 7.91 -22.00
C GLU A 345 -17.71 6.90 -21.21
N ASP A 346 -17.68 5.61 -21.59
CA ASP A 346 -18.37 4.54 -20.85
C ASP A 346 -17.97 4.49 -19.37
N LEU A 347 -16.70 4.79 -19.03
CA LEU A 347 -16.26 4.84 -17.62
C LEU A 347 -16.91 5.99 -16.88
N LYS A 348 -17.03 7.14 -17.53
CA LYS A 348 -17.61 8.34 -16.94
C LYS A 348 -19.09 8.14 -16.70
N GLU A 349 -19.80 7.61 -17.69
CA GLU A 349 -21.21 7.28 -17.57
C GLU A 349 -21.45 6.27 -16.44
N ASN A 350 -20.65 5.20 -16.37
CA ASN A 350 -20.73 4.24 -15.28
C ASN A 350 -20.43 4.89 -13.92
N ALA A 351 -19.38 5.69 -13.82
CA ALA A 351 -19.03 6.41 -12.61
C ALA A 351 -20.16 7.32 -12.11
N LEU A 352 -20.78 8.07 -13.01
CA LEU A 352 -21.91 8.95 -12.71
C LEU A 352 -23.17 8.18 -12.27
N ALA A 353 -23.40 6.98 -12.82
CA ALA A 353 -24.52 6.13 -12.43
C ALA A 353 -24.40 5.55 -11.00
N HIS A 354 -23.20 5.59 -10.41
CA HIS A 354 -22.90 5.06 -9.08
C HIS A 354 -22.72 6.14 -7.98
N CYS A 355 -23.13 7.37 -8.27
CA CYS A 355 -23.10 8.48 -7.33
C CYS A 355 -24.11 8.30 -6.18
N ALA A 356 -23.63 8.44 -4.95
CA ALA A 356 -24.44 8.65 -3.75
C ALA A 356 -24.58 10.17 -3.53
N PRO A 357 -25.79 10.74 -3.49
CA PRO A 357 -25.96 12.17 -3.32
C PRO A 357 -25.48 12.65 -1.96
N ILE A 358 -24.77 13.78 -1.93
CA ILE A 358 -24.43 14.46 -0.68
C ILE A 358 -25.68 15.00 0.01
N ARG A 359 -25.76 14.78 1.33
CA ARG A 359 -26.81 15.36 2.19
C ARG A 359 -26.29 16.48 3.11
N SER A 360 -25.11 17.02 2.81
CA SER A 360 -24.38 18.00 3.63
C SER A 360 -24.15 19.29 2.85
N ASN A 361 -24.39 20.44 3.48
CA ASN A 361 -24.18 21.76 2.88
C ASN A 361 -22.74 22.30 3.10
N SER A 362 -21.82 21.51 3.67
CA SER A 362 -20.47 21.93 4.06
C SER A 362 -19.35 21.15 3.38
N GLU A 363 -19.53 20.76 2.10
CA GLU A 363 -18.55 19.94 1.36
C GLU A 363 -17.11 20.46 1.41
N ALA A 364 -16.91 21.78 1.28
CA ALA A 364 -15.58 22.39 1.30
C ALA A 364 -14.88 22.23 2.67
N GLU A 365 -15.65 22.34 3.76
CA GLU A 365 -15.14 22.15 5.13
C GLU A 365 -14.79 20.67 5.36
N GLU A 366 -15.69 19.75 5.01
CA GLU A 366 -15.44 18.30 5.09
C GLU A 366 -14.19 17.90 4.30
N LEU A 367 -14.02 18.45 3.09
CA LEU A 367 -12.85 18.18 2.25
C LEU A 367 -11.56 18.70 2.90
N GLY A 368 -11.58 19.91 3.45
CA GLY A 368 -10.45 20.49 4.18
C GLY A 368 -10.00 19.64 5.37
N GLU A 369 -10.96 19.19 6.20
CA GLU A 369 -10.68 18.31 7.34
C GLU A 369 -10.08 16.96 6.92
N VAL A 370 -10.54 16.42 5.78
CA VAL A 370 -10.07 15.13 5.28
C VAL A 370 -8.67 15.25 4.71
N ILE A 371 -8.38 16.30 3.92
CA ILE A 371 -7.03 16.59 3.43
C ILE A 371 -6.06 16.76 4.61
N ASP A 372 -6.49 17.48 5.65
CA ASP A 372 -5.70 17.63 6.86
C ASP A 372 -5.41 16.27 7.51
N SER A 373 -6.36 15.34 7.54
CA SER A 373 -6.14 14.02 8.13
C SER A 373 -5.16 13.10 7.40
N LEU A 374 -5.01 13.22 6.08
CA LEU A 374 -4.21 12.31 5.25
C LEU A 374 -2.71 12.30 5.58
N GLY A 375 -2.18 13.43 6.07
CA GLY A 375 -0.77 13.56 6.44
C GLY A 375 -0.41 12.88 7.76
N MET A 376 -1.40 12.63 8.63
CA MET A 376 -1.18 12.18 10.01
C MET A 376 -1.17 10.65 10.15
N ILE A 377 -1.79 9.93 9.21
CA ILE A 377 -1.96 8.46 9.27
C ILE A 377 -0.64 7.72 8.97
N GLN A 378 0.23 8.27 8.12
CA GLN A 378 1.55 7.69 7.83
C GLN A 378 2.61 7.97 8.92
N ILE A 379 2.29 8.78 9.92
CA ILE A 379 3.22 9.23 10.97
C ILE A 379 3.40 8.16 12.06
N GLY A 380 2.36 7.41 12.40
CA GLY A 380 2.42 6.43 13.49
C GLY A 380 3.14 5.12 13.15
N SER A 381 3.28 4.79 11.86
CA SER A 381 3.52 3.40 11.46
C SER A 381 4.99 2.93 11.46
N ASP A 382 5.97 3.82 11.61
CA ASP A 382 7.39 3.45 11.47
C ASP A 382 8.07 3.17 12.82
N ASN A 383 7.40 3.38 13.95
CA ASN A 383 7.99 3.26 15.29
C ASN A 383 7.96 1.84 15.88
N ASP A 384 7.33 0.85 15.21
CA ASP A 384 7.02 -0.45 15.84
C ASP A 384 7.85 -1.64 15.32
N ASP A 385 8.96 -1.42 14.59
CA ASP A 385 9.87 -2.50 14.12
C ASP A 385 11.33 -2.34 14.65
N ASP A 386 11.55 -1.49 15.66
CA ASP A 386 12.87 -1.13 16.23
C ASP A 386 13.14 -1.77 17.62
N GLU A 387 12.61 -2.96 17.91
CA GLU A 387 13.06 -3.76 19.07
C GLU A 387 13.82 -5.02 18.61
N ASP A 388 15.07 -5.08 19.08
CA ASP A 388 15.96 -6.24 19.30
C ASP A 388 16.77 -6.84 18.13
N ASP A 389 18.02 -6.36 17.99
CA ASP A 389 19.25 -7.15 18.27
C ASP A 389 20.50 -6.29 17.91
N ASP A 390 20.76 -5.24 18.70
CA ASP A 390 22.12 -4.72 18.87
C ASP A 390 22.63 -5.34 20.18
N GLU A 391 23.18 -6.55 20.13
CA GLU A 391 24.03 -7.04 21.21
C GLU A 391 25.22 -6.08 21.34
N ASP A 392 25.14 -5.24 22.37
CA ASP A 392 26.23 -4.40 22.88
C ASP A 392 27.36 -5.30 23.39
N ASP A 393 28.38 -5.53 22.55
CA ASP A 393 29.69 -5.99 22.97
C ASP A 393 30.49 -4.76 23.46
N ASP A 394 30.08 -4.22 24.62
CA ASP A 394 30.87 -3.26 25.40
C ASP A 394 31.97 -4.04 26.13
N GLU A 395 33.10 -4.23 25.44
CA GLU A 395 34.35 -4.66 26.07
C GLU A 395 34.88 -3.48 26.90
N VAL A 396 34.47 -3.45 28.17
CA VAL A 396 35.01 -2.54 29.17
C VAL A 396 36.40 -3.07 29.56
N GLU A 397 37.44 -2.54 28.93
CA GLU A 397 38.80 -2.63 29.48
C GLU A 397 38.82 -1.86 30.80
N ALA A 398 38.63 -2.58 31.91
CA ALA A 398 39.00 -2.10 33.23
C ALA A 398 40.47 -2.43 33.46
N GLU A 399 41.33 -1.42 33.36
CA GLU A 399 42.67 -1.43 33.96
C GLU A 399 42.56 -1.61 35.48
N ASN A 400 43.11 -2.72 35.99
CA ASN A 400 44.04 -2.77 37.13
C ASN A 400 44.56 -4.19 37.36
#